data_AF-A0A9E8KP99-F1
#
_entry.id   AF-A0A9E8KP99-F1
#
_cell.length_a   1.000
_cell.length_b   1.000
_cell.length_c   1.000
_cell.angle_alpha   90.00
_cell.angle_beta   90.00
_cell.angle_gamma   90.00
#
_symmetry.space_group_name_H-M   'P 1'
#
loop_
_entity.id
_entity.type
_entity.pdbx_description
1 polymer ?
#
loop_
_entity_poly.entity_id
_entity_poly.type
_entity_poly.pdbx_seq_one_letter_code
_entity_poly.pdbx_strand_id
1 'polypeptide(L)'
;MRSFAEVFEDWSRKRQVKKTNRLKTEVLLTFLNSADQEQKATLLAMATVFRSRVIDRSEQLSGTLYNPMQSADKKRRLIFELLQAVQNKMQDEMKTVKSQLKKLQLTPDSQPQEHWELSILGMDLWLITLGATIDNNQLANLKHIWQQLDSAADGLPETIKRLRLLEEAGHDPSHTMFGDIDDQTWLEKSHYRPAWF
;
A
#
# COMPACT_ATOMS: atom_id res chain seq x y z
N MET A 1 -35.21 -3.29 14.92
CA MET A 1 -35.20 -3.79 13.52
C MET A 1 -34.38 -2.82 12.69
N ARG A 2 -33.44 -3.30 11.86
CA ARG A 2 -32.73 -2.44 10.90
C ARG A 2 -33.66 -2.07 9.75
N SER A 3 -33.54 -0.86 9.23
CA SER A 3 -34.36 -0.45 8.08
C SER A 3 -33.89 -1.14 6.81
N PHE A 4 -34.78 -1.28 5.81
CA PHE A 4 -34.39 -1.80 4.50
C PHE A 4 -33.25 -0.99 3.87
N ALA A 5 -33.28 0.33 4.05
CA ALA A 5 -32.23 1.23 3.57
C ALA A 5 -30.86 0.90 4.18
N GLU A 6 -30.80 0.68 5.51
CA GLU A 6 -29.56 0.30 6.20
C GLU A 6 -29.01 -1.06 5.73
N VAL A 7 -29.89 -2.03 5.51
CA VAL A 7 -29.50 -3.37 5.02
C VAL A 7 -28.98 -3.29 3.59
N PHE A 8 -29.66 -2.52 2.73
CA PHE A 8 -29.25 -2.33 1.35
C PHE A 8 -27.90 -1.59 1.25
N GLU A 9 -27.69 -0.55 2.06
CA GLU A 9 -26.44 0.20 2.09
C GLU A 9 -25.27 -0.68 2.55
N ASP A 10 -25.43 -1.44 3.63
CA ASP A 10 -24.39 -2.35 4.13
C ASP A 10 -24.04 -3.44 3.11
N TRP A 11 -25.05 -3.99 2.43
CA TRP A 11 -24.85 -4.94 1.34
C TRP A 11 -24.07 -4.32 0.17
N SER A 12 -24.47 -3.11 -0.26
CA SER A 12 -23.83 -2.37 -1.35
C SER A 12 -22.36 -2.08 -1.05
N ARG A 13 -22.07 -1.56 0.15
CA ARG A 13 -20.69 -1.29 0.61
C ARG A 13 -19.85 -2.55 0.65
N LYS A 14 -20.39 -3.65 1.22
CA LYS A 14 -19.69 -4.94 1.24
C LYS A 14 -19.36 -5.43 -0.16
N ARG A 15 -20.29 -5.32 -1.11
CA ARG A 15 -20.05 -5.69 -2.51
C ARG A 15 -18.97 -4.83 -3.17
N GLN A 16 -18.99 -3.52 -2.90
CA GLN A 16 -18.00 -2.59 -3.43
C GLN A 16 -16.58 -2.90 -2.92
N VAL A 17 -16.43 -3.11 -1.61
CA VAL A 17 -15.15 -3.52 -1.00
C VAL A 17 -14.59 -4.77 -1.66
N LYS A 18 -15.42 -5.82 -1.83
CA LYS A 18 -15.01 -7.06 -2.50
C LYS A 18 -14.56 -6.83 -3.93
N LYS A 19 -15.33 -6.05 -4.70
CA LYS A 19 -15.01 -5.72 -6.10
C LYS A 19 -13.68 -4.96 -6.19
N THR A 20 -13.50 -3.94 -5.36
CA THR A 20 -12.27 -3.15 -5.31
C THR A 20 -11.08 -4.02 -4.91
N ASN A 21 -11.23 -4.84 -3.88
CA ASN A 21 -10.16 -5.74 -3.41
C ASN A 21 -9.67 -6.64 -4.54
N ARG A 22 -10.60 -7.34 -5.20
CA ARG A 22 -10.28 -8.23 -6.32
C ARG A 22 -9.54 -7.51 -7.45
N LEU A 23 -10.05 -6.35 -7.88
CA LEU A 23 -9.43 -5.59 -8.96
C LEU A 23 -8.00 -5.17 -8.61
N LYS A 24 -7.76 -4.72 -7.37
CA LYS A 24 -6.43 -4.33 -6.90
C LYS A 24 -5.49 -5.52 -6.76
N THR A 25 -6.00 -6.67 -6.31
CA THR A 25 -5.23 -7.93 -6.27
C THR A 25 -4.79 -8.34 -7.68
N GLU A 26 -5.69 -8.28 -8.67
CA GLU A 26 -5.38 -8.61 -10.06
C GLU A 26 -4.33 -7.65 -10.66
N VAL A 27 -4.45 -6.34 -10.39
CA VAL A 27 -3.47 -5.33 -10.83
C VAL A 27 -2.09 -5.59 -10.21
N LEU A 28 -2.03 -5.80 -8.90
CA LEU A 28 -0.75 -6.03 -8.22
C LEU A 28 -0.09 -7.34 -8.67
N LEU A 29 -0.86 -8.42 -8.85
CA LEU A 29 -0.34 -9.67 -9.41
C LEU A 29 0.22 -9.48 -10.81
N THR A 30 -0.51 -8.77 -11.68
CA THR A 30 -0.06 -8.50 -13.04
C THR A 30 1.29 -7.78 -13.04
N PHE A 31 1.42 -6.74 -12.21
CA PHE A 31 2.68 -6.03 -12.03
C PHE A 31 3.80 -6.95 -11.53
N LEU A 32 3.58 -7.71 -10.44
CA LEU A 32 4.62 -8.56 -9.85
C LEU A 32 5.09 -9.68 -10.79
N ASN A 33 4.21 -10.18 -11.65
CA ASN A 33 4.57 -11.20 -12.64
C ASN A 33 5.52 -10.69 -13.72
N SER A 34 5.49 -9.39 -14.04
CA SER A 34 6.37 -8.76 -15.02
C SER A 34 7.54 -7.99 -14.41
N ALA A 35 7.47 -7.66 -13.12
CA ALA A 35 8.47 -6.85 -12.44
C ALA A 35 9.76 -7.65 -12.15
N ASP A 36 10.90 -6.97 -12.26
CA ASP A 36 12.18 -7.50 -11.81
C ASP A 36 12.31 -7.49 -10.28
N GLN A 37 13.42 -8.02 -9.76
CA GLN A 37 13.65 -8.11 -8.32
C GLN A 37 13.83 -6.72 -7.66
N GLU A 38 14.40 -5.75 -8.37
CA GLU A 38 14.62 -4.41 -7.84
C GLU A 38 13.31 -3.64 -7.70
N GLN A 39 12.41 -3.75 -8.68
CA GLN A 39 11.07 -3.19 -8.64
C GLN A 39 10.23 -3.82 -7.53
N LYS A 40 10.33 -5.14 -7.32
CA LYS A 40 9.67 -5.84 -6.21
C LYS A 40 10.20 -5.39 -4.85
N ALA A 41 11.52 -5.27 -4.69
CA ALA A 41 12.14 -4.78 -3.47
C ALA A 41 11.74 -3.33 -3.19
N THR A 42 11.70 -2.49 -4.23
CA THR A 42 11.26 -1.09 -4.12
C THR A 42 9.80 -1.01 -3.69
N LEU A 43 8.91 -1.81 -4.28
CA LEU A 43 7.51 -1.89 -3.86
C LEU A 43 7.40 -2.28 -2.38
N LEU A 44 8.12 -3.32 -1.95
CA LEU A 44 8.12 -3.77 -0.57
C LEU A 44 8.62 -2.68 0.39
N ALA A 45 9.72 -2.01 0.05
CA ALA A 45 10.26 -0.90 0.83
C ALA A 45 9.24 0.26 0.96
N MET A 46 8.61 0.67 -0.14
CA MET A 46 7.60 1.72 -0.15
C MET A 46 6.33 1.33 0.62
N ALA A 47 5.91 0.07 0.51
CA ALA A 47 4.82 -0.46 1.32
C ALA A 47 5.14 -0.34 2.82
N THR A 48 6.37 -0.66 3.24
CA THR A 48 6.79 -0.54 4.63
C THR A 48 6.72 0.91 5.14
N VAL A 49 7.16 1.88 4.34
CA VAL A 49 7.04 3.30 4.69
C VAL A 49 5.58 3.68 4.90
N PHE A 50 4.69 3.29 3.98
CA PHE A 50 3.26 3.55 4.13
C PHE A 50 2.69 2.93 5.40
N ARG A 51 3.02 1.66 5.69
CA ARG A 51 2.58 1.01 6.93
C ARG A 51 3.03 1.79 8.15
N SER A 52 4.31 2.13 8.21
CA SER A 52 4.90 2.84 9.35
C SER A 52 4.26 4.21 9.57
N ARG A 53 3.94 4.93 8.49
CA ARG A 53 3.41 6.30 8.57
C ARG A 53 1.90 6.37 8.77
N VAL A 54 1.14 5.45 8.18
CA VAL A 54 -0.33 5.52 8.16
C VAL A 54 -0.95 4.51 9.10
N ILE A 55 -0.51 3.24 9.02
CA ILE A 55 -1.16 2.15 9.74
C ILE A 55 -0.64 2.06 11.18
N ASP A 56 0.69 2.03 11.39
CA ASP A 56 1.30 1.87 12.70
C ASP A 56 1.03 3.08 13.62
N ARG A 57 0.73 4.26 13.06
CA ARG A 57 0.38 5.48 13.82
C ARG A 57 -1.05 5.47 14.38
N SER A 58 -1.89 4.51 14.02
CA SER A 58 -3.25 4.40 14.52
C SER A 58 -3.48 3.03 15.13
N GLU A 59 -3.69 2.98 16.45
CA GLU A 59 -3.98 1.74 17.18
C GLU A 59 -5.18 0.98 16.60
N GLN A 60 -6.17 1.70 16.08
CA GLN A 60 -7.33 1.09 15.44
C GLN A 60 -6.95 0.40 14.12
N LEU A 61 -6.10 1.03 13.31
CA LEU A 61 -5.64 0.48 12.02
C LEU A 61 -4.69 -0.68 12.24
N SER A 62 -3.66 -0.48 13.08
CA SER A 62 -2.68 -1.50 13.42
C SER A 62 -3.36 -2.70 14.08
N GLY A 63 -4.18 -2.49 15.10
CA GLY A 63 -4.89 -3.57 15.80
C GLY A 63 -5.77 -4.40 14.86
N THR A 64 -6.43 -3.77 13.88
CA THR A 64 -7.22 -4.50 12.89
C THR A 64 -6.38 -5.20 11.82
N LEU A 65 -5.24 -4.64 11.40
CA LEU A 65 -4.33 -5.29 10.45
C LEU A 65 -3.65 -6.51 11.07
N TYR A 66 -3.15 -6.38 12.31
CA TYR A 66 -2.41 -7.44 13.00
C TYR A 66 -3.36 -8.51 13.58
N ASN A 67 -4.57 -8.13 14.00
CA ASN A 67 -5.57 -9.05 14.58
C ASN A 67 -6.95 -8.93 13.91
N PRO A 68 -7.07 -9.25 12.60
CA PRO A 68 -8.32 -9.04 11.87
C PRO A 68 -9.44 -9.97 12.34
N MET A 69 -9.14 -11.13 12.93
CA MET A 69 -10.16 -12.06 13.42
C MET A 69 -10.84 -11.57 14.71
N GLN A 70 -10.16 -10.72 15.49
CA GLN A 70 -10.71 -10.07 16.68
C GLN A 70 -11.50 -8.80 16.32
N SER A 71 -11.44 -8.35 15.07
CA SER A 71 -12.12 -7.15 14.59
C SER A 71 -13.45 -7.51 13.94
N ALA A 72 -14.52 -6.79 14.32
CA ALA A 72 -15.82 -6.94 13.69
C ALA A 72 -15.76 -6.67 12.18
N ASP A 73 -16.53 -7.43 11.39
CA ASP A 73 -16.58 -7.32 9.92
C ASP A 73 -16.85 -5.87 9.45
N LYS A 74 -17.76 -5.17 10.13
CA LYS A 74 -18.05 -3.75 9.88
C LYS A 74 -16.85 -2.83 10.12
N LYS A 75 -16.06 -3.08 11.18
CA LYS A 75 -14.84 -2.31 11.49
C LYS A 75 -13.79 -2.50 10.40
N ARG A 76 -13.56 -3.75 9.98
CA ARG A 76 -12.63 -4.06 8.88
C ARG A 76 -13.01 -3.36 7.58
N ARG A 77 -14.29 -3.38 7.21
CA ARG A 77 -14.81 -2.65 6.04
C ARG A 77 -14.58 -1.15 6.14
N LEU A 78 -14.90 -0.54 7.28
CA LEU A 78 -14.70 0.89 7.46
C LEU A 78 -13.22 1.28 7.31
N ILE A 79 -12.32 0.47 7.88
CA ILE A 79 -10.89 0.69 7.75
C ILE A 79 -10.43 0.53 6.29
N PHE A 80 -10.95 -0.48 5.58
CA PHE A 80 -10.67 -0.66 4.16
C PHE A 80 -11.08 0.58 3.35
N GLU A 81 -12.30 1.09 3.56
CA GLU A 81 -12.79 2.28 2.87
C GLU A 81 -11.97 3.53 3.21
N LEU A 82 -11.52 3.65 4.47
CA LEU A 82 -10.66 4.76 4.89
C LEU A 82 -9.28 4.70 4.20
N LEU A 83 -8.66 3.52 4.15
CA LEU A 83 -7.40 3.32 3.43
C LEU A 83 -7.57 3.59 1.93
N GLN A 84 -8.69 3.16 1.35
CA GLN A 84 -9.04 3.47 -0.05
C GLN A 84 -9.21 4.98 -0.27
N ALA A 85 -9.84 5.70 0.65
CA ALA A 85 -10.00 7.15 0.55
C ALA A 85 -8.64 7.88 0.63
N VAL A 86 -7.75 7.46 1.53
CA VAL A 86 -6.38 7.97 1.62
C VAL A 86 -5.64 7.75 0.29
N GLN A 87 -5.74 6.55 -0.27
CA GLN A 87 -5.11 6.25 -1.55
C GLN A 87 -5.67 7.09 -2.70
N ASN A 88 -7.01 7.21 -2.80
CA ASN A 88 -7.64 8.02 -3.85
C ASN A 88 -7.16 9.48 -3.79
N LYS A 89 -7.06 10.04 -2.58
CA LYS A 89 -6.52 11.38 -2.38
C LYS A 89 -5.08 11.50 -2.89
N MET A 90 -4.21 10.54 -2.57
CA MET A 90 -2.83 10.52 -3.08
C MET A 90 -2.77 10.38 -4.61
N GLN A 91 -3.67 9.61 -5.22
CA GLN A 91 -3.76 9.51 -6.68
C GLN A 91 -4.19 10.83 -7.33
N ASP A 92 -5.10 11.58 -6.71
CA ASP A 92 -5.56 12.87 -7.22
C ASP A 92 -4.51 13.97 -7.05
N GLU A 93 -3.80 13.98 -5.92
CA GLU A 93 -2.61 14.82 -5.72
C GLU A 93 -1.55 14.51 -6.80
N MET A 94 -1.30 13.23 -7.09
CA MET A 94 -0.39 12.81 -8.16
C MET A 94 -0.84 13.33 -9.54
N LYS A 95 -2.12 13.20 -9.91
CA LYS A 95 -2.64 13.73 -11.18
C LYS A 95 -2.40 15.24 -11.29
N THR A 96 -2.58 15.95 -10.17
CA THR A 96 -2.39 17.39 -10.08
C THR A 96 -0.92 17.76 -10.31
N VAL A 97 -0.01 17.10 -9.61
CA VAL A 97 1.44 17.29 -9.76
C VAL A 97 1.90 16.94 -11.18
N LYS A 98 1.47 15.80 -11.73
CA LYS A 98 1.76 15.41 -13.13
C LYS A 98 1.27 16.46 -14.13
N SER A 99 0.08 17.03 -13.92
CA SER A 99 -0.46 18.11 -14.75
C SER A 99 0.38 19.39 -14.66
N GLN A 100 0.81 19.77 -13.45
CA GLN A 100 1.65 20.95 -13.23
C GLN A 100 3.03 20.80 -13.86
N LEU A 101 3.69 19.65 -13.69
CA LEU A 101 4.99 19.36 -14.32
C LEU A 101 4.91 19.41 -15.84
N LYS A 102 3.86 18.82 -16.43
CA LYS A 102 3.62 18.90 -17.89
C LYS A 102 3.45 20.33 -18.38
N LYS A 103 2.78 21.20 -17.62
CA LYS A 103 2.62 22.62 -17.96
C LYS A 103 3.94 23.39 -17.91
N LEU A 104 4.86 22.98 -17.04
CA LEU A 104 6.18 23.59 -16.89
C LEU A 104 7.20 23.07 -17.91
N GLN A 105 6.83 22.15 -18.82
CA GLN A 105 7.73 21.44 -19.74
C GLN A 105 8.91 20.73 -19.06
N LEU A 106 8.85 20.61 -17.73
CA LEU A 106 9.71 19.74 -16.95
C LEU A 106 9.15 18.33 -17.14
N THR A 107 9.48 17.67 -18.24
CA THR A 107 9.40 16.21 -18.28
C THR A 107 10.43 15.72 -17.28
N PRO A 108 10.03 15.16 -16.14
CA PRO A 108 11.00 14.54 -15.26
C PRO A 108 11.62 13.41 -16.07
N ASP A 109 12.95 13.35 -16.13
CA ASP A 109 13.64 12.11 -16.48
C ASP A 109 12.97 10.99 -15.67
N SER A 110 12.63 9.88 -16.29
CA SER A 110 11.61 8.88 -15.89
C SER A 110 11.60 8.36 -14.44
N GLN A 111 12.59 8.69 -13.62
CA GLN A 111 12.79 8.18 -12.25
C GLN A 111 11.74 8.62 -11.22
N PRO A 112 11.30 9.89 -11.10
CA PRO A 112 10.32 10.26 -10.09
C PRO A 112 9.00 9.53 -10.31
N GLN A 113 8.56 9.38 -11.56
CA GLN A 113 7.28 8.73 -11.88
C GLN A 113 7.24 7.25 -11.44
N GLU A 114 8.35 6.54 -11.55
CA GLU A 114 8.43 5.12 -11.19
C GLU A 114 8.28 4.90 -9.67
N HIS A 115 8.95 5.69 -8.83
CA HIS A 115 8.84 5.55 -7.36
C HIS A 115 7.45 5.92 -6.81
N TRP A 116 6.79 6.93 -7.38
CA TRP A 116 5.43 7.30 -6.97
C TRP A 116 4.39 6.23 -7.36
N GLU A 117 4.53 5.63 -8.54
CA GLU A 117 3.66 4.53 -8.97
C GLU A 117 3.85 3.28 -8.10
N LEU A 118 5.10 2.97 -7.74
CA LEU A 118 5.42 1.91 -6.77
C LEU A 118 4.90 2.23 -5.36
N SER A 119 4.82 3.51 -4.98
CA SER A 119 4.20 3.92 -3.71
C SER A 119 2.71 3.58 -3.67
N ILE A 120 1.98 3.86 -4.76
CA ILE A 120 0.56 3.53 -4.88
C ILE A 120 0.36 2.01 -4.82
N LEU A 121 1.20 1.24 -5.49
CA LEU A 121 1.19 -0.22 -5.43
C LEU A 121 1.54 -0.74 -4.03
N GLY A 122 2.45 -0.08 -3.31
CA GLY A 122 2.76 -0.37 -1.92
C GLY A 122 1.58 -0.13 -0.98
N MET A 123 0.75 0.88 -1.25
CA MET A 123 -0.53 1.07 -0.55
C MET A 123 -1.53 -0.02 -0.91
N ASP A 124 -1.60 -0.39 -2.19
CA ASP A 124 -2.46 -1.48 -2.65
C ASP A 124 -2.15 -2.78 -1.91
N LEU A 125 -0.86 -3.10 -1.68
CA LEU A 125 -0.46 -4.27 -0.89
C LEU A 125 -1.15 -4.33 0.47
N TRP A 126 -1.20 -3.22 1.22
CA TRP A 126 -1.87 -3.19 2.53
C TRP A 126 -3.38 -3.19 2.43
N LEU A 127 -3.93 -2.50 1.43
CA LEU A 127 -5.36 -2.48 1.19
C LEU A 127 -5.88 -3.88 0.84
N ILE A 128 -5.19 -4.61 -0.03
CA ILE A 128 -5.56 -5.98 -0.38
C ILE A 128 -5.29 -6.97 0.75
N THR A 129 -4.26 -6.71 1.55
CA THR A 129 -3.97 -7.50 2.75
C THR A 129 -5.17 -7.43 3.69
N LEU A 130 -5.64 -6.23 4.02
CA LEU A 130 -6.86 -6.09 4.81
C LEU A 130 -8.09 -6.64 4.09
N GLY A 131 -8.22 -6.39 2.78
CA GLY A 131 -9.36 -6.81 1.98
C GLY A 131 -9.56 -8.34 1.94
N ALA A 132 -8.48 -9.11 1.95
CA ALA A 132 -8.55 -10.58 2.00
C ALA A 132 -9.15 -11.12 3.31
N THR A 133 -9.13 -10.34 4.39
CA THR A 133 -9.81 -10.67 5.66
C THR A 133 -11.32 -10.45 5.61
N ILE A 134 -11.80 -9.71 4.60
CA ILE A 134 -13.22 -9.44 4.30
C ILE A 134 -13.72 -10.38 3.19
N ASP A 135 -12.84 -10.75 2.27
CA ASP A 135 -13.10 -11.67 1.17
C ASP A 135 -12.06 -12.81 1.10
N ASN A 136 -12.32 -13.87 1.86
CA ASN A 136 -11.40 -15.01 2.01
C ASN A 136 -11.04 -15.69 0.68
N ASN A 137 -11.84 -15.51 -0.37
CA ASN A 137 -11.54 -16.02 -1.71
C ASN A 137 -10.24 -15.44 -2.31
N GLN A 138 -9.76 -14.29 -1.82
CA GLN A 138 -8.51 -13.68 -2.27
C GLN A 138 -7.27 -14.13 -1.48
N LEU A 139 -7.43 -14.95 -0.43
CA LEU A 139 -6.30 -15.36 0.43
C LEU A 139 -5.19 -16.09 -0.33
N ALA A 140 -5.54 -16.98 -1.27
CA ALA A 140 -4.56 -17.69 -2.07
C ALA A 140 -3.73 -16.74 -2.95
N ASN A 141 -4.39 -15.78 -3.60
CA ASN A 141 -3.75 -14.74 -4.40
C ASN A 141 -2.84 -13.86 -3.53
N LEU A 142 -3.31 -13.48 -2.35
CA LEU A 142 -2.54 -12.67 -1.42
C LEU A 142 -1.29 -13.40 -0.90
N LYS A 143 -1.42 -14.70 -0.58
CA LYS A 143 -0.27 -15.54 -0.21
C LYS A 143 0.77 -15.58 -1.34
N HIS A 144 0.30 -15.74 -2.58
CA HIS A 144 1.19 -15.73 -3.74
C HIS A 144 1.90 -14.38 -3.92
N ILE A 145 1.20 -13.26 -3.73
CA ILE A 145 1.79 -11.92 -3.75
C ILE A 145 2.93 -11.80 -2.73
N TRP A 146 2.68 -12.17 -1.47
CA TRP A 146 3.71 -12.09 -0.43
C TRP A 146 4.90 -13.00 -0.70
N GLN A 147 4.69 -14.20 -1.25
CA GLN A 147 5.77 -15.09 -1.69
C GLN A 147 6.63 -14.49 -2.81
N GLN A 148 6.03 -13.77 -3.77
CA GLN A 148 6.80 -13.08 -4.79
C GLN A 148 7.65 -11.95 -4.19
N LEU A 149 7.12 -11.24 -3.19
CA LEU A 149 7.84 -10.18 -2.48
C LEU A 149 8.93 -10.73 -1.55
N ASP A 150 8.73 -11.92 -0.97
CA ASP A 150 9.77 -12.62 -0.19
C ASP A 150 11.03 -12.84 -1.00
N SER A 151 10.90 -13.21 -2.27
CA SER A 151 12.04 -13.43 -3.16
C SER A 151 12.86 -12.16 -3.44
N ALA A 152 12.28 -10.98 -3.18
CA ALA A 152 12.91 -9.68 -3.36
C ALA A 152 13.50 -9.11 -2.06
N ALA A 153 13.30 -9.79 -0.92
CA ALA A 153 13.74 -9.28 0.38
C ALA A 153 15.26 -9.11 0.47
N ASP A 154 16.02 -9.94 -0.25
CA ASP A 154 17.49 -9.88 -0.27
C ASP A 154 18.02 -8.57 -0.87
N GLY A 155 17.25 -7.91 -1.75
CA GLY A 155 17.62 -6.63 -2.36
C GLY A 155 17.18 -5.40 -1.55
N LEU A 156 16.55 -5.58 -0.39
CA LEU A 156 16.06 -4.47 0.44
C LEU A 156 17.16 -3.53 0.95
N PRO A 157 18.33 -4.01 1.44
CA PRO A 157 19.36 -3.11 1.96
C PRO A 157 19.86 -2.10 0.92
N GLU A 158 20.16 -2.57 -0.28
CA GLU A 158 20.59 -1.74 -1.42
C GLU A 158 19.46 -0.81 -1.88
N THR A 159 18.23 -1.32 -1.95
CA THR A 159 17.04 -0.53 -2.32
C THR A 159 16.80 0.63 -1.36
N ILE A 160 16.88 0.38 -0.04
CA ILE A 160 16.70 1.42 0.99
C ILE A 160 17.76 2.51 0.84
N LYS A 161 19.03 2.14 0.66
CA LYS A 161 20.11 3.11 0.40
C LYS A 161 19.86 3.93 -0.85
N ARG A 162 19.41 3.30 -1.94
CA ARG A 162 19.05 4.01 -3.18
C ARG A 162 17.92 5.01 -2.95
N LEU A 163 16.88 4.61 -2.23
CA LEU A 163 15.77 5.50 -1.87
C LEU A 163 16.25 6.68 -1.03
N ARG A 164 17.15 6.48 -0.05
CA ARG A 164 17.76 7.56 0.72
C ARG A 164 18.51 8.57 -0.15
N LEU A 165 19.34 8.09 -1.06
CA LEU A 165 20.06 8.97 -1.99
C LEU A 165 19.09 9.79 -2.84
N LEU A 166 17.92 9.24 -3.20
CA LEU A 166 16.88 10.00 -3.90
C LEU A 166 16.22 11.07 -3.02
N GLU A 167 15.96 10.77 -1.74
CA GLU A 167 15.47 11.75 -0.75
C GLU A 167 16.47 12.88 -0.53
N GLU A 168 17.77 12.57 -0.48
CA GLU A 168 18.87 13.54 -0.39
C GLU A 168 19.06 14.36 -1.67
N ALA A 169 18.85 13.76 -2.85
CA ALA A 169 18.95 14.47 -4.13
C ALA A 169 17.78 15.44 -4.34
N GLY A 170 16.60 15.14 -3.79
CA GLY A 170 15.39 15.97 -3.84
C GLY A 170 15.24 16.94 -2.66
N HIS A 171 16.29 17.15 -1.87
CA HIS A 171 16.19 17.66 -0.50
C HIS A 171 15.54 19.05 -0.39
N ASP A 172 14.35 19.07 0.22
CA ASP A 172 13.80 20.19 0.96
C ASP A 172 14.05 19.93 2.45
N PRO A 173 14.89 20.73 3.14
CA PRO A 173 15.22 20.55 4.56
C PRO A 173 14.01 20.54 5.50
N SER A 174 12.85 21.02 5.03
CA SER A 174 11.62 21.06 5.80
C SER A 174 10.78 19.78 5.72
N HIS A 175 11.07 18.86 4.80
CA HIS A 175 10.25 17.67 4.55
C HIS A 175 11.08 16.43 4.22
N THR A 176 11.06 15.45 5.13
CA THR A 176 11.53 14.07 4.87
C THR A 176 10.48 13.30 4.06
N MET A 177 10.84 12.81 2.88
CA MET A 177 10.00 12.04 1.97
C MET A 177 9.52 10.72 2.62
N PHE A 178 10.41 10.02 3.32
CA PHE A 178 10.10 8.74 3.97
C PHE A 178 9.80 8.85 5.47
N GLY A 179 9.89 10.06 6.03
CA GLY A 179 9.70 10.31 7.46
C GLY A 179 10.94 9.97 8.29
N ASP A 180 10.76 9.90 9.62
CA ASP A 180 11.85 9.67 10.58
C ASP A 180 12.20 8.19 10.78
N ILE A 181 11.79 7.30 9.87
CA ILE A 181 12.13 5.88 9.97
C ILE A 181 13.62 5.72 9.63
N ASP A 182 14.43 5.16 10.52
CA ASP A 182 15.83 4.84 10.20
C ASP A 182 15.95 3.56 9.35
N ASP A 183 17.11 3.34 8.72
CA ASP A 183 17.31 2.25 7.75
C ASP A 183 17.20 0.86 8.38
N GLN A 184 17.63 0.71 9.63
CA GLN A 184 17.53 -0.56 10.36
C GLN A 184 16.07 -0.90 10.64
N THR A 185 15.33 0.05 11.22
CA THR A 185 13.89 -0.06 11.48
C THR A 185 13.13 -0.31 10.18
N TRP A 186 13.51 0.34 9.08
CA TRP A 186 12.89 0.13 7.76
C TRP A 186 13.12 -1.30 7.27
N LEU A 187 14.34 -1.82 7.35
CA LEU A 187 14.64 -3.19 6.97
C LEU A 187 13.86 -4.19 7.83
N GLU A 188 13.95 -4.07 9.16
CA GLU A 188 13.23 -4.93 10.12
C GLU A 188 11.72 -4.95 9.84
N LYS A 189 11.12 -3.77 9.64
CA LYS A 189 9.69 -3.65 9.35
C LYS A 189 9.31 -4.24 7.99
N SER A 190 10.22 -4.30 7.03
CA SER A 190 9.98 -4.87 5.68
C SER A 190 9.90 -6.39 5.67
N HIS A 191 10.45 -7.05 6.70
CA HIS A 191 10.32 -8.49 6.88
C HIS A 191 8.99 -8.94 7.48
N TYR A 192 8.14 -8.01 7.94
CA TYR A 192 6.83 -8.38 8.48
C TYR A 192 6.00 -9.14 7.46
N ARG A 193 5.34 -10.21 7.91
CA ARG A 193 4.31 -10.93 7.17
C ARG A 193 3.04 -11.01 8.01
N PRO A 194 1.85 -10.78 7.41
CA PRO A 194 0.59 -11.04 8.10
C PRO A 194 0.52 -12.46 8.69
N ALA A 195 0.32 -12.55 10.00
CA ALA A 195 0.42 -13.81 10.76
C ALA A 195 -0.76 -14.77 10.54
N TRP A 196 -1.83 -14.30 9.89
CA TRP A 196 -3.06 -15.05 9.65
C TRP A 196 -3.09 -15.70 8.26
N PHE A 197 -1.90 -15.94 7.70
CA PHE A 197 -1.65 -16.76 6.51
C PHE A 197 -1.33 -18.22 6.82
#